data_AF-A0AA85BNZ2-F1
#
_entry.id   AF-A0AA85BNZ2-F1
#
_cell.length_a   1.000
_cell.length_b   1.000
_cell.length_c   1.000
_cell.angle_alpha   90.00
_cell.angle_beta   90.00
_cell.angle_gamma   90.00
#
_symmetry.space_group_name_H-M   'P 1'
#
loop_
_entity.id
_entity.type
_entity.pdbx_description
1 polymer ?
#
loop_
_entity_poly.entity_id
_entity_poly.type
_entity_poly.pdbx_seq_one_letter_code
_entity_poly.pdbx_strand_id
1 'polypeptide(L)'
;MQQVSGFINGTLDYDKLEGQTGPCVYPAGHLYVYTFLHWLSGGGSLIRNAQFVFLGLYITTLVLIFNIYRLSSQIPPYALFFMCIMSYRVHSIYLLRLFNDPVAMLFLYASVNALLYNRFTVGSILFSLGVSVKMNILLFLPGFLIVLVWHKGILETIGHLCECFIVQLAVGTPFLFHNAWAYVSSAFNFGRQFMYIWTVNWRFLPESVFLDRRFHMILLILHLCMLFVFFWKFIRSRGGMKNYFCIFDPERDSKLDPAAVLYPMFVCNFVGIVISRSLHYQFYVWYFHTIPYLLWCVRRFSTPVK
;
A
#
# COMPACT_ATOMS: atom_id res chain seq x y z
N MET A 1 -10.51 5.43 -17.61
CA MET A 1 -10.88 6.73 -18.19
C MET A 1 -12.37 7.03 -18.12
N GLN A 2 -13.28 6.07 -18.37
CA GLN A 2 -14.73 6.34 -18.38
C GLN A 2 -15.30 6.89 -17.06
N GLN A 3 -14.95 6.28 -15.92
CA GLN A 3 -15.34 6.78 -14.59
C GLN A 3 -14.88 8.23 -14.36
N VAL A 4 -13.72 8.58 -14.92
CA VAL A 4 -13.12 9.92 -14.83
C VAL A 4 -13.85 10.91 -15.74
N SER A 5 -14.32 10.48 -16.91
CA SER A 5 -15.16 11.32 -17.77
C SER A 5 -16.46 11.74 -17.06
N GLY A 6 -17.06 10.84 -16.27
CA GLY A 6 -18.20 11.18 -15.41
C GLY A 6 -17.87 12.29 -14.39
N PHE A 7 -16.71 12.19 -13.73
CA PHE A 7 -16.22 13.22 -12.81
C PHE A 7 -15.93 14.56 -13.51
N ILE A 8 -15.26 14.54 -14.68
CA ILE A 8 -14.97 15.74 -15.49
C ILE A 8 -16.27 16.44 -15.92
N ASN A 9 -17.34 15.68 -16.17
CA ASN A 9 -18.67 16.20 -16.49
C ASN A 9 -19.45 16.76 -15.27
N GLY A 10 -18.83 16.80 -14.09
CA GLY A 10 -19.40 17.38 -12.87
C GLY A 10 -20.10 16.39 -11.93
N THR A 11 -20.03 15.08 -12.19
CA THR A 11 -20.64 14.08 -11.31
C THR A 11 -19.81 13.91 -10.04
N LEU A 12 -20.37 14.33 -8.90
CA LEU A 12 -19.78 14.17 -7.56
C LEU A 12 -20.45 13.08 -6.73
N ASP A 13 -21.42 12.37 -7.30
CA ASP A 13 -22.11 11.26 -6.64
C ASP A 13 -21.46 9.93 -7.01
N TYR A 14 -20.83 9.26 -6.04
CA TYR A 14 -20.09 8.02 -6.27
C TYR A 14 -20.97 6.88 -6.77
N ASP A 15 -22.28 6.88 -6.44
CA ASP A 15 -23.24 5.88 -6.94
C ASP A 15 -23.49 6.02 -8.44
N LYS A 16 -23.20 7.19 -9.02
CA LYS A 16 -23.36 7.49 -10.45
C LYS A 16 -22.05 7.42 -11.23
N LEU A 17 -20.91 7.27 -10.54
CA LEU A 17 -19.61 7.13 -11.18
C LEU A 17 -19.39 5.67 -11.59
N GLU A 18 -19.76 5.32 -12.81
CA GLU A 18 -19.62 3.96 -13.35
C GLU A 18 -18.84 3.95 -14.68
N GLY A 19 -18.18 2.84 -14.98
CA GLY A 19 -17.60 2.56 -16.30
C GLY A 19 -17.91 1.14 -16.74
N GLN A 20 -17.37 0.70 -17.88
CA GLN A 20 -17.57 -0.66 -18.39
C GLN A 20 -17.13 -1.77 -17.44
N THR A 21 -16.24 -1.46 -16.50
CA THR A 21 -15.74 -2.38 -15.47
C THR A 21 -16.54 -2.33 -14.17
N GLY A 22 -17.68 -1.62 -14.16
CA GLY A 22 -18.54 -1.41 -13.00
C GLY A 22 -18.29 -0.08 -12.28
N PRO A 23 -18.87 0.08 -11.07
CA PRO A 23 -18.88 1.33 -10.32
C PRO A 23 -17.47 1.78 -9.91
N CYS A 24 -17.33 3.05 -9.55
CA CYS A 24 -16.11 3.62 -9.02
C CYS A 24 -15.92 3.15 -7.59
N VAL A 25 -14.79 2.48 -7.38
CA VAL A 25 -14.54 1.70 -6.17
C VAL A 25 -13.23 2.05 -5.50
N TYR A 26 -12.65 3.17 -5.94
CA TYR A 26 -11.38 3.68 -5.48
C TYR A 26 -11.61 5.05 -4.83
N PRO A 27 -10.81 5.43 -3.81
CA PRO A 27 -10.98 6.73 -3.19
C PRO A 27 -10.61 7.87 -4.16
N ALA A 28 -10.98 9.10 -3.78
CA ALA A 28 -11.00 10.24 -4.69
C ALA A 28 -9.64 10.59 -5.32
N GLY A 29 -8.53 10.24 -4.67
CA GLY A 29 -7.19 10.43 -5.22
C GLY A 29 -6.98 9.70 -6.54
N HIS A 30 -7.64 8.56 -6.74
CA HIS A 30 -7.66 7.87 -8.04
C HIS A 30 -8.26 8.75 -9.14
N LEU A 31 -9.39 9.40 -8.87
CA LEU A 31 -10.08 10.24 -9.86
C LEU A 31 -9.20 11.43 -10.26
N TYR A 32 -8.52 12.06 -9.32
CA TYR A 32 -7.62 13.19 -9.61
C TYR A 32 -6.42 12.77 -10.46
N VAL A 33 -5.75 11.67 -10.09
CA VAL A 33 -4.60 11.15 -10.84
C VAL A 33 -5.02 10.82 -12.28
N TYR A 34 -6.17 10.17 -12.47
CA TYR A 34 -6.61 9.81 -13.81
C TYR A 34 -7.25 10.95 -14.59
N THR A 35 -7.75 12.00 -13.92
CA THR A 35 -8.15 13.26 -14.58
C THR A 35 -6.93 13.93 -15.22
N PHE A 36 -5.81 13.97 -14.50
CA PHE A 36 -4.55 14.47 -15.04
C PHE A 36 -4.06 13.62 -16.23
N LEU A 37 -4.11 12.29 -16.12
CA LEU A 37 -3.77 11.40 -17.24
C LEU A 37 -4.73 11.56 -18.44
N HIS A 38 -6.02 11.77 -18.18
CA HIS A 38 -7.02 12.01 -19.21
C HIS A 38 -6.71 13.28 -20.00
N TRP A 39 -6.32 14.35 -19.32
CA TRP A 39 -5.88 15.59 -19.95
C TRP A 39 -4.62 15.38 -20.83
N LEU A 40 -3.59 14.73 -20.30
CA LEU A 40 -2.32 14.47 -21.03
C LEU A 40 -2.47 13.53 -22.23
N SER A 41 -3.44 12.62 -22.19
CA SER A 41 -3.67 11.63 -23.24
C SER A 41 -4.75 12.06 -24.25
N GLY A 42 -5.21 13.31 -24.21
CA GLY A 42 -6.27 13.79 -25.10
C GLY A 42 -7.54 12.95 -25.01
N GLY A 43 -7.97 12.65 -23.78
CA GLY A 43 -9.12 11.79 -23.51
C GLY A 43 -8.88 10.29 -23.68
N GLY A 44 -7.61 9.86 -23.73
CA GLY A 44 -7.22 8.46 -23.94
C GLY A 44 -6.92 8.09 -25.39
N SER A 45 -7.01 9.04 -26.33
CA SER A 45 -6.63 8.85 -27.74
C SER A 45 -5.11 8.65 -27.90
N LEU A 46 -4.31 9.31 -27.07
CA LEU A 46 -2.85 9.26 -27.08
C LEU A 46 -2.33 8.37 -25.94
N ILE A 47 -2.55 7.06 -26.04
CA ILE A 47 -2.12 6.07 -25.03
C ILE A 47 -0.62 6.16 -24.75
N ARG A 48 0.19 6.45 -25.77
CA ARG A 48 1.64 6.57 -25.66
C ARG A 48 2.07 7.62 -24.63
N ASN A 49 1.34 8.74 -24.51
CA ASN A 49 1.65 9.78 -23.51
C ASN A 49 1.44 9.25 -22.09
N ALA A 50 0.34 8.53 -21.86
CA ALA A 50 0.09 7.88 -20.58
C ALA A 50 1.14 6.82 -20.26
N GLN A 51 1.61 6.06 -21.26
CA GLN A 51 2.69 5.10 -21.08
C GLN A 51 4.02 5.77 -20.70
N PHE A 52 4.36 6.93 -21.25
CA PHE A 52 5.54 7.69 -20.83
C PHE A 52 5.44 8.19 -19.38
N VAL A 53 4.25 8.63 -18.95
CA VAL A 53 4.02 8.98 -17.54
C VAL A 53 4.24 7.74 -16.65
N PHE A 54 3.71 6.59 -17.03
CA PHE A 54 3.89 5.35 -16.29
C PHE A 54 5.31 4.79 -16.33
N LEU A 55 6.08 5.06 -17.39
CA LEU A 55 7.50 4.79 -17.44
C LEU A 55 8.25 5.64 -16.40
N GLY A 56 7.94 6.93 -16.31
CA GLY A 56 8.46 7.82 -15.26
C GLY A 56 8.10 7.33 -13.85
N LEU A 57 6.84 6.94 -13.63
CA LEU A 57 6.38 6.33 -12.38
C LEU A 57 7.19 5.06 -12.05
N TYR A 58 7.41 4.19 -13.04
CA TYR A 58 8.17 2.96 -12.86
C TYR A 58 9.61 3.22 -12.43
N ILE A 59 10.32 4.09 -13.15
CA ILE A 59 11.71 4.43 -12.86
C ILE A 59 11.81 5.08 -11.48
N THR A 60 10.90 6.00 -11.14
CA THR A 60 10.89 6.66 -9.83
C THR A 60 10.66 5.65 -8.70
N THR A 61 9.71 4.72 -8.87
CA THR A 61 9.48 3.63 -7.91
C THR A 61 10.74 2.78 -7.71
N LEU A 62 11.44 2.41 -8.79
CA LEU A 62 12.70 1.67 -8.68
C LEU A 62 13.77 2.43 -7.90
N VAL A 63 13.94 3.74 -8.17
CA VAL A 63 14.90 4.59 -7.45
C VAL A 63 14.58 4.61 -5.94
N LEU A 64 13.30 4.73 -5.58
CA LEU A 64 12.87 4.69 -4.19
C LEU A 64 13.15 3.34 -3.53
N ILE A 65 12.90 2.23 -4.23
CA ILE A 65 13.19 0.87 -3.73
C ILE A 65 14.69 0.67 -3.55
N PHE A 66 15.50 1.10 -4.51
CA PHE A 66 16.95 1.01 -4.45
C PHE A 66 17.49 1.80 -3.25
N ASN A 67 16.93 2.99 -3.00
CA ASN A 67 17.30 3.77 -1.83
C ASN A 67 16.91 3.09 -0.52
N ILE A 68 15.72 2.48 -0.44
CA ILE A 68 15.32 1.67 0.73
C ILE A 68 16.31 0.54 0.99
N TYR A 69 16.73 -0.16 -0.06
CA TYR A 69 17.62 -1.31 0.04
C TYR A 69 19.04 -0.88 0.43
N ARG A 70 19.52 0.24 -0.12
CA ARG A 70 20.77 0.88 0.27
C ARG A 70 20.78 1.24 1.77
N LEU A 71 19.71 1.87 2.25
CA LEU A 71 19.59 2.28 3.66
C LEU A 71 19.43 1.08 4.60
N SER A 72 18.78 0.01 4.15
CA SER A 72 18.68 -1.26 4.90
C SER A 72 20.05 -1.92 5.12
N SER A 73 20.91 -1.92 4.10
CA SER A 73 22.19 -2.65 4.10
C SER A 73 22.11 -4.16 4.40
N GLN A 74 20.91 -4.74 4.51
CA GLN A 74 20.72 -6.18 4.76
C GLN A 74 20.76 -7.03 3.49
N ILE A 75 20.57 -6.41 2.33
CA ILE A 75 20.36 -7.12 1.07
C ILE A 75 21.58 -6.88 0.17
N PRO A 76 22.18 -7.93 -0.40
CA PRO A 76 23.30 -7.77 -1.30
C PRO A 76 22.86 -7.07 -2.61
N PRO A 77 23.70 -6.19 -3.20
CA PRO A 77 23.33 -5.41 -4.38
C PRO A 77 22.87 -6.23 -5.58
N TYR A 78 23.36 -7.47 -5.75
CA TYR A 78 22.94 -8.32 -6.87
C TYR A 78 21.46 -8.71 -6.83
N ALA A 79 20.81 -8.69 -5.65
CA ALA A 79 19.37 -8.95 -5.56
C ALA A 79 18.54 -7.87 -6.27
N LEU A 80 19.04 -6.62 -6.33
CA LEU A 80 18.41 -5.54 -7.10
C LEU A 80 18.50 -5.80 -8.61
N PHE A 81 19.62 -6.33 -9.08
CA PHE A 81 19.79 -6.70 -10.49
C PHE A 81 18.77 -7.77 -10.91
N PHE A 82 18.64 -8.85 -10.13
CA PHE A 82 17.63 -9.87 -10.39
C PHE A 82 16.20 -9.33 -10.28
N MET A 83 15.93 -8.43 -9.33
CA MET A 83 14.63 -7.77 -9.22
C MET A 83 14.26 -7.02 -10.51
N CYS A 84 15.18 -6.27 -11.12
CA CYS A 84 14.91 -5.55 -12.37
C CYS A 84 14.69 -6.49 -13.56
N ILE A 85 15.45 -7.59 -13.67
CA ILE A 85 15.37 -8.48 -14.84
C ILE A 85 14.20 -9.45 -14.74
N MET A 86 13.91 -9.98 -13.55
CA MET A 86 12.82 -10.94 -13.33
C MET A 86 11.42 -10.28 -13.30
N SER A 87 11.35 -8.97 -13.52
CA SER A 87 10.15 -8.14 -13.37
C SER A 87 9.22 -8.10 -14.59
N TYR A 88 9.23 -9.09 -15.49
CA TYR A 88 8.41 -9.05 -16.72
C TYR A 88 6.94 -8.67 -16.47
N ARG A 89 6.31 -9.28 -15.46
CA ARG A 89 4.93 -8.96 -15.08
C ARG A 89 4.79 -7.57 -14.48
N VAL A 90 5.76 -7.11 -13.69
CA VAL A 90 5.77 -5.75 -13.13
C VAL A 90 5.89 -4.72 -14.25
N HIS A 91 6.78 -4.94 -15.22
CA HIS A 91 6.89 -4.09 -16.43
C HIS A 91 5.56 -4.01 -17.17
N SER A 92 4.87 -5.14 -17.36
CA SER A 92 3.55 -5.17 -17.99
C SER A 92 2.50 -4.38 -17.20
N ILE A 93 2.49 -4.51 -15.87
CA ILE A 93 1.56 -3.76 -15.00
C ILE A 93 1.77 -2.25 -15.12
N TYR A 94 3.02 -1.79 -15.12
CA TYR A 94 3.33 -0.37 -15.27
C TYR A 94 3.06 0.13 -16.70
N LEU A 95 3.63 -0.51 -17.72
CA LEU A 95 3.71 0.07 -19.07
C LEU A 95 2.53 -0.28 -19.98
N LEU A 96 1.86 -1.43 -19.77
CA LEU A 96 0.80 -1.89 -20.66
C LEU A 96 -0.58 -1.78 -20.03
N ARG A 97 -0.70 -1.95 -18.72
CA ARG A 97 -2.00 -1.99 -18.04
C ARG A 97 -2.44 -0.63 -17.49
N LEU A 98 -1.49 0.23 -17.11
CA LEU A 98 -1.74 1.58 -16.59
C LEU A 98 -2.74 1.57 -15.41
N PHE A 99 -2.61 0.61 -14.49
CA PHE A 99 -3.47 0.49 -13.30
C PHE A 99 -3.12 1.49 -12.20
N ASN A 100 -4.02 1.66 -11.24
CA ASN A 100 -3.81 2.57 -10.11
C ASN A 100 -2.83 2.00 -9.07
N ASP A 101 -2.54 0.69 -9.11
CA ASP A 101 -1.61 0.02 -8.20
C ASP A 101 -0.18 0.62 -8.23
N PRO A 102 0.46 0.81 -9.40
CA PRO A 102 1.69 1.58 -9.53
C PRO A 102 1.73 2.91 -8.78
N VAL A 103 0.68 3.73 -8.90
CA VAL A 103 0.63 5.07 -8.30
C VAL A 103 0.52 4.94 -6.77
N ALA A 104 -0.36 4.06 -6.28
CA ALA A 104 -0.48 3.81 -4.84
C ALA A 104 0.85 3.29 -4.23
N MET A 105 1.52 2.37 -4.91
CA MET A 105 2.80 1.82 -4.46
C MET A 105 3.93 2.84 -4.52
N LEU A 106 3.94 3.76 -5.48
CA LEU A 106 4.90 4.87 -5.51
C LEU A 106 4.78 5.71 -4.23
N PHE A 107 3.57 6.14 -3.87
CA PHE A 107 3.33 6.91 -2.65
C PHE A 107 3.75 6.14 -1.39
N LEU A 108 3.49 4.83 -1.34
CA LEU A 108 3.95 3.99 -0.24
C LEU A 108 5.48 3.94 -0.14
N TYR A 109 6.19 3.68 -1.24
CA TYR A 109 7.66 3.63 -1.19
C TYR A 109 8.26 5.00 -0.89
N ALA A 110 7.63 6.08 -1.35
CA ALA A 110 8.02 7.44 -0.99
C ALA A 110 7.81 7.70 0.51
N SER A 111 6.68 7.25 1.08
CA SER A 111 6.41 7.28 2.51
C SER A 111 7.50 6.54 3.29
N VAL A 112 7.80 5.29 2.92
CA VAL A 112 8.84 4.50 3.57
C VAL A 112 10.20 5.20 3.51
N ASN A 113 10.57 5.79 2.38
CA ASN A 113 11.79 6.60 2.28
C ASN A 113 11.78 7.79 3.23
N ALA A 114 10.68 8.54 3.33
CA ALA A 114 10.56 9.65 4.26
C ALA A 114 10.71 9.20 5.73
N LEU A 115 10.08 8.08 6.10
CA LEU A 115 10.26 7.46 7.43
C LEU A 115 11.72 7.10 7.69
N LEU A 116 12.41 6.51 6.71
CA LEU A 116 13.84 6.17 6.79
C LEU A 116 14.78 7.37 6.94
N TYR A 117 14.32 8.58 6.62
CA TYR A 117 15.05 9.84 6.85
C TYR A 117 14.52 10.62 8.07
N ASN A 118 13.80 9.98 8.99
CA ASN A 118 13.18 10.60 10.17
C ASN A 118 12.20 11.74 9.83
N ARG A 119 11.63 11.76 8.61
CA ARG A 119 10.63 12.75 8.15
C ARG A 119 9.22 12.17 8.28
N PHE A 120 8.78 11.97 9.52
CA PHE A 120 7.54 11.26 9.83
C PHE A 120 6.28 11.93 9.30
N THR A 121 6.14 13.26 9.40
CA THR A 121 5.01 13.99 8.82
C THR A 121 4.90 13.80 7.31
N VAL A 122 6.02 13.90 6.58
CA VAL A 122 6.05 13.66 5.13
C VAL A 122 5.69 12.21 4.83
N GLY A 123 6.19 11.27 5.63
CA GLY A 123 5.81 9.86 5.57
C GLY A 123 4.30 9.65 5.71
N SER A 124 3.69 10.20 6.75
CA SER A 124 2.24 10.11 7.02
C SER A 124 1.39 10.70 5.90
N ILE A 125 1.76 11.89 5.41
CA ILE A 125 1.05 12.53 4.29
C ILE A 125 1.14 11.64 3.04
N LEU A 126 2.32 11.16 2.68
CA LEU A 126 2.52 10.28 1.52
C LEU A 126 1.79 8.94 1.68
N PHE A 127 1.80 8.35 2.88
CA PHE A 127 1.06 7.13 3.18
C PHE A 127 -0.44 7.33 2.95
N SER A 128 -1.00 8.43 3.47
CA SER A 128 -2.41 8.77 3.28
C SER A 128 -2.75 9.07 1.82
N LEU A 129 -1.88 9.74 1.08
CA LEU A 129 -2.04 9.92 -0.37
C LEU A 129 -2.09 8.57 -1.11
N GLY A 130 -1.26 7.60 -0.72
CA GLY A 130 -1.32 6.24 -1.24
C GLY A 130 -2.67 5.57 -0.98
N VAL A 131 -3.18 5.65 0.27
CA VAL A 131 -4.52 5.15 0.63
C VAL A 131 -5.60 5.83 -0.21
N SER A 132 -5.48 7.14 -0.47
CA SER A 132 -6.45 7.90 -1.25
C SER A 132 -6.50 7.50 -2.74
N VAL A 133 -5.46 6.84 -3.24
CA VAL A 133 -5.44 6.27 -4.60
C VAL A 133 -5.98 4.85 -4.59
N LYS A 134 -5.58 4.05 -3.60
CA LYS A 134 -6.04 2.66 -3.46
C LYS A 134 -5.92 2.17 -2.02
N MET A 135 -6.98 1.52 -1.56
CA MET A 135 -7.09 0.98 -0.19
C MET A 135 -6.09 -0.14 0.15
N ASN A 136 -5.41 -0.74 -0.84
CA ASN A 136 -4.44 -1.82 -0.58
C ASN A 136 -3.28 -1.37 0.32
N ILE A 137 -2.98 -0.07 0.35
CA ILE A 137 -1.98 0.51 1.24
C ILE A 137 -2.32 0.27 2.72
N LEU A 138 -3.59 0.07 3.07
CA LEU A 138 -4.01 -0.28 4.43
C LEU A 138 -3.45 -1.63 4.92
N LEU A 139 -2.98 -2.51 4.03
CA LEU A 139 -2.27 -3.74 4.43
C LEU A 139 -0.97 -3.43 5.19
N PHE A 140 -0.38 -2.25 4.97
CA PHE A 140 0.80 -1.76 5.67
C PHE A 140 0.45 -1.00 6.96
N LEU A 141 -0.83 -0.65 7.19
CA LEU A 141 -1.26 0.20 8.32
C LEU A 141 -0.85 -0.36 9.69
N PRO A 142 -1.02 -1.67 10.00
CA PRO A 142 -0.58 -2.20 11.29
C PRO A 142 0.93 -2.02 11.50
N GLY A 143 1.73 -2.23 10.45
CA GLY A 143 3.17 -2.02 10.48
C GLY A 143 3.52 -0.54 10.63
N PHE A 144 2.84 0.33 9.89
CA PHE A 144 3.01 1.79 9.98
C PHE A 144 2.72 2.32 11.39
N LEU A 145 1.64 1.85 12.04
CA LEU A 145 1.34 2.20 13.43
C LEU A 145 2.42 1.74 14.41
N ILE A 146 2.96 0.52 14.21
CA ILE A 146 4.09 0.03 14.99
C ILE A 146 5.29 0.96 14.85
N VAL A 147 5.61 1.39 13.63
CA VAL A 147 6.72 2.31 13.35
C VAL A 147 6.50 3.67 14.02
N LEU A 148 5.31 4.25 13.91
CA LEU A 148 5.00 5.55 14.52
C LEU A 148 5.15 5.49 16.05
N VAL A 149 4.51 4.53 16.71
CA VAL A 149 4.56 4.42 18.17
C VAL A 149 5.97 4.09 18.63
N TRP A 150 6.68 3.22 17.93
CA TRP A 150 8.05 2.83 18.26
C TRP A 150 9.04 4.00 18.15
N HIS A 151 8.91 4.87 17.15
CA HIS A 151 9.88 5.95 16.95
C HIS A 151 9.46 7.29 17.57
N LYS A 152 8.17 7.57 17.66
CA LYS A 152 7.63 8.89 18.07
C LYS A 152 6.76 8.84 19.33
N GLY A 153 6.42 7.64 19.83
CA GLY A 153 5.53 7.49 20.98
C GLY A 153 4.06 7.76 20.63
N ILE A 154 3.18 7.62 21.62
CA ILE A 154 1.73 7.62 21.40
C ILE A 154 1.21 9.00 20.98
N LEU A 155 1.67 10.07 21.63
CA LEU A 155 1.11 11.40 21.40
C LEU A 155 1.40 11.91 19.99
N GLU A 156 2.65 11.81 19.54
CA GLU A 156 3.02 12.18 18.17
C GLU A 156 2.41 11.23 17.13
N THR A 157 2.23 9.95 17.46
CA THR A 157 1.47 9.03 16.60
C THR A 157 0.06 9.54 16.34
N ILE A 158 -0.64 10.02 17.38
CA ILE A 158 -1.97 10.63 17.22
C ILE A 158 -1.89 11.84 16.30
N GLY A 159 -0.88 12.71 16.47
CA GLY A 159 -0.63 13.85 15.58
C GLY A 159 -0.47 13.43 14.11
N HIS A 160 0.35 12.41 13.85
CA HIS A 160 0.53 11.86 12.50
C HIS A 160 -0.72 11.18 11.92
N LEU A 161 -1.57 10.58 12.76
CA LEU A 161 -2.86 10.07 12.34
C LEU A 161 -3.84 11.20 12.00
N CYS A 162 -3.79 12.33 12.71
CA CYS A 162 -4.52 13.53 12.36
C CYS A 162 -4.06 14.08 10.99
N GLU A 163 -2.76 14.11 10.72
CA GLU A 163 -2.23 14.48 9.38
C GLU A 163 -2.79 13.57 8.28
N CYS A 164 -2.77 12.25 8.51
CA CYS A 164 -3.37 11.29 7.58
C CYS A 164 -4.86 11.56 7.35
N PHE A 165 -5.61 11.84 8.42
CA PHE A 165 -7.03 12.12 8.35
C PHE A 165 -7.33 13.42 7.59
N ILE A 166 -6.57 14.48 7.84
CA ILE A 166 -6.68 15.77 7.12
C ILE A 166 -6.49 15.56 5.63
N VAL A 167 -5.51 14.75 5.21
CA VAL A 167 -5.31 14.40 3.79
C VAL A 167 -6.54 13.69 3.20
N GLN A 168 -7.13 12.72 3.92
CA GLN A 168 -8.33 12.03 3.45
C GLN A 168 -9.53 12.98 3.32
N LEU A 169 -9.71 13.90 4.28
CA LEU A 169 -10.74 14.92 4.21
C LEU A 169 -10.52 15.86 3.03
N ALA A 170 -9.30 16.40 2.86
CA ALA A 170 -8.96 17.31 1.78
C ALA A 170 -9.18 16.67 0.40
N VAL A 171 -8.69 15.44 0.20
CA VAL A 171 -8.84 14.72 -1.06
C VAL A 171 -10.30 14.32 -1.31
N GLY A 172 -11.02 13.89 -0.28
CA GLY A 172 -12.42 13.47 -0.37
C GLY A 172 -13.45 14.61 -0.35
N THR A 173 -13.02 15.85 -0.09
CA THR A 173 -13.87 17.03 0.17
C THR A 173 -15.09 17.15 -0.77
N PRO A 174 -14.95 17.19 -2.10
CA PRO A 174 -16.10 17.42 -2.99
C PRO A 174 -17.14 16.30 -2.91
N PHE A 175 -16.71 15.07 -2.65
CA PHE A 175 -17.60 13.90 -2.54
C PHE A 175 -18.23 13.79 -1.16
N LEU A 176 -17.47 14.12 -0.11
CA LEU A 176 -17.95 14.15 1.27
C LEU A 176 -19.07 15.19 1.45
N PHE A 177 -18.93 16.38 0.87
CA PHE A 177 -19.97 17.41 0.94
C PHE A 177 -21.20 17.11 0.08
N HIS A 178 -21.04 16.34 -1.00
CA HIS A 178 -22.16 16.00 -1.88
C HIS A 178 -22.94 14.77 -1.41
N ASN A 179 -22.26 13.65 -1.20
CA ASN A 179 -22.85 12.40 -0.72
C ASN A 179 -21.78 11.56 0.02
N ALA A 180 -21.56 11.90 1.30
CA ALA A 180 -20.55 11.24 2.13
C ALA A 180 -20.74 9.73 2.23
N TRP A 181 -22.00 9.27 2.34
CA TRP A 181 -22.29 7.85 2.48
C TRP A 181 -21.87 7.08 1.22
N ALA A 182 -22.34 7.51 0.04
CA ALA A 182 -21.98 6.88 -1.22
C ALA A 182 -20.46 6.87 -1.45
N TYR A 183 -19.77 7.97 -1.10
CA TYR A 183 -18.32 8.03 -1.19
C TYR A 183 -17.68 6.96 -0.31
N VAL A 184 -17.97 6.95 1.00
CA VAL A 184 -17.32 6.05 1.95
C VAL A 184 -17.66 4.59 1.66
N SER A 185 -18.92 4.26 1.39
CA SER A 185 -19.37 2.88 1.14
C SER A 185 -18.81 2.30 -0.16
N SER A 186 -18.53 3.13 -1.16
CA SER A 186 -18.01 2.70 -2.46
C SER A 186 -16.47 2.69 -2.48
N ALA A 187 -15.85 3.78 -2.00
CA ALA A 187 -14.40 3.95 -1.95
C ALA A 187 -13.71 3.04 -0.94
N PHE A 188 -14.35 2.70 0.18
CA PHE A 188 -13.81 1.86 1.26
C PHE A 188 -14.69 0.62 1.52
N ASN A 189 -15.09 -0.06 0.45
CA ASN A 189 -15.93 -1.25 0.53
C ASN A 189 -15.14 -2.52 0.92
N PHE A 190 -15.11 -2.84 2.21
CA PHE A 190 -14.49 -4.08 2.72
C PHE A 190 -15.32 -5.35 2.44
N GLY A 191 -16.60 -5.21 2.09
CA GLY A 191 -17.48 -6.34 1.78
C GLY A 191 -17.35 -6.85 0.34
N ARG A 192 -16.61 -6.14 -0.52
CA ARG A 192 -16.48 -6.50 -1.93
C ARG A 192 -15.84 -7.87 -2.10
N GLN A 193 -16.43 -8.67 -2.97
CA GLN A 193 -15.95 -9.99 -3.32
C GLN A 193 -15.43 -9.98 -4.76
N PHE A 194 -14.21 -10.48 -4.95
CA PHE A 194 -13.68 -10.72 -6.30
C PHE A 194 -14.21 -12.06 -6.82
N MET A 195 -14.46 -12.13 -8.13
CA MET A 195 -14.92 -13.35 -8.77
C MET A 195 -13.89 -14.47 -8.61
N TYR A 196 -14.37 -15.69 -8.39
CA TYR A 196 -13.53 -16.88 -8.19
C TYR A 196 -12.58 -17.13 -9.37
N ILE A 197 -12.98 -16.79 -10.60
CA ILE A 197 -12.14 -16.91 -11.80
C ILE A 197 -10.84 -16.10 -11.74
N TRP A 198 -10.80 -15.02 -10.96
CA TRP A 198 -9.67 -14.10 -10.89
C TRP A 198 -8.74 -14.37 -9.70
N THR A 199 -9.12 -15.26 -8.77
CA THR A 199 -8.29 -15.55 -7.60
C THR A 199 -7.11 -16.45 -7.98
N VAL A 200 -5.93 -16.09 -7.47
CA VAL A 200 -4.70 -16.89 -7.62
C VAL A 200 -4.40 -17.66 -6.34
N ASN A 201 -4.62 -17.05 -5.17
CA ASN A 201 -4.16 -17.58 -3.88
C ASN A 201 -4.84 -18.89 -3.48
N TRP A 202 -6.17 -18.96 -3.69
CA TRP A 202 -7.01 -20.08 -3.27
C TRP A 202 -7.65 -20.80 -4.46
N ARG A 203 -7.03 -20.73 -5.64
CA ARG A 203 -7.57 -21.30 -6.88
C ARG A 203 -7.70 -22.82 -6.86
N PHE A 204 -7.03 -23.48 -5.92
CA PHE A 204 -7.12 -24.93 -5.72
C PHE A 204 -8.36 -25.35 -4.91
N LEU A 205 -9.05 -24.42 -4.24
CA LEU A 205 -10.27 -24.70 -3.48
C LEU A 205 -11.50 -24.70 -4.39
N PRO A 206 -12.53 -25.51 -4.14
CA PRO A 206 -13.80 -25.40 -4.85
C PRO A 206 -14.45 -24.02 -4.69
N GLU A 207 -15.15 -23.55 -5.72
CA GLU A 207 -15.83 -22.24 -5.73
C GLU A 207 -16.85 -22.11 -4.58
N SER A 208 -17.53 -23.20 -4.22
CA SER A 208 -18.47 -23.24 -3.10
C SER A 208 -17.81 -22.94 -1.75
N VAL A 209 -16.58 -23.40 -1.55
CA VAL A 209 -15.79 -23.12 -0.33
C VAL A 209 -15.27 -21.69 -0.36
N PHE A 210 -14.79 -21.24 -1.52
CA PHE A 210 -14.25 -19.89 -1.70
C PHE A 210 -15.27 -18.78 -1.41
N LEU A 211 -16.52 -18.98 -1.83
CA LEU A 211 -17.62 -18.03 -1.65
C LEU A 211 -18.28 -18.15 -0.26
N ASP A 212 -17.95 -19.19 0.53
CA ASP A 212 -18.50 -19.38 1.87
C ASP A 212 -18.06 -18.24 2.81
N ARG A 213 -19.03 -17.64 3.51
CA ARG A 213 -18.81 -16.63 4.54
C ARG A 213 -17.97 -17.17 5.70
N ARG A 214 -18.11 -18.46 6.04
CA ARG A 214 -17.31 -19.13 7.08
C ARG A 214 -15.83 -19.12 6.72
N PHE A 215 -15.50 -19.42 5.47
CA PHE A 215 -14.12 -19.37 4.97
C PHE A 215 -13.56 -17.95 5.07
N HIS A 216 -14.33 -16.93 4.69
CA HIS A 216 -13.93 -15.53 4.85
C HIS A 216 -13.63 -15.16 6.32
N MET A 217 -14.49 -15.57 7.26
CA MET A 217 -14.28 -15.33 8.70
C MET A 217 -13.04 -16.05 9.24
N ILE A 218 -12.79 -17.28 8.82
CA ILE A 218 -11.58 -18.03 9.20
C ILE A 218 -10.32 -17.29 8.73
N LEU A 219 -10.29 -16.82 7.48
CA LEU A 219 -9.17 -16.04 6.96
C LEU A 219 -8.98 -14.74 7.75
N LEU A 220 -10.06 -14.03 8.09
CA LEU A 220 -9.98 -12.81 8.89
C LEU A 220 -9.40 -13.08 10.28
N ILE A 221 -9.88 -14.12 10.97
CA ILE A 221 -9.36 -14.52 12.29
C ILE A 221 -7.87 -14.87 12.17
N LEU A 222 -7.49 -15.68 11.18
CA LEU A 222 -6.10 -16.06 10.94
C LEU A 222 -5.22 -14.83 10.70
N HIS A 223 -5.70 -13.86 9.94
CA HIS A 223 -5.01 -12.60 9.68
C HIS A 223 -4.74 -11.82 10.98
N LEU A 224 -5.78 -11.62 11.79
CA LEU A 224 -5.65 -10.92 13.07
C LEU A 224 -4.73 -11.67 14.05
N CYS A 225 -4.83 -12.99 14.12
CA CYS A 225 -3.95 -13.82 14.95
C CYS A 225 -2.48 -13.69 14.52
N MET A 226 -2.18 -13.77 13.21
CA MET A 226 -0.81 -13.62 12.73
C MET A 226 -0.24 -12.22 12.98
N LEU A 227 -1.04 -11.16 12.78
CA LEU A 227 -0.64 -9.80 13.12
C LEU A 227 -0.39 -9.63 14.62
N PHE A 228 -1.23 -10.21 15.48
CA PHE A 228 -1.05 -10.16 16.93
C PHE A 228 0.23 -10.89 17.37
N VAL A 229 0.46 -12.11 16.87
CA VAL A 229 1.68 -12.88 17.16
C VAL A 229 2.91 -12.13 16.69
N PHE A 230 2.86 -11.53 15.50
CA PHE A 230 3.94 -10.70 14.98
C PHE A 230 4.21 -9.50 15.88
N PHE A 231 3.18 -8.71 16.18
CA PHE A 231 3.26 -7.55 17.07
C PHE A 231 3.89 -7.93 18.41
N TRP A 232 3.36 -8.96 19.07
CA TRP A 232 3.86 -9.42 20.36
C TRP A 232 5.34 -9.80 20.32
N LYS A 233 5.76 -10.57 19.31
CA LYS A 233 7.16 -10.98 19.14
C LYS A 233 8.08 -9.80 18.84
N PHE A 234 7.65 -8.90 17.96
CA PHE A 234 8.41 -7.72 17.56
C PHE A 234 8.62 -6.76 18.73
N ILE A 235 7.57 -6.49 19.51
CA ILE A 235 7.68 -5.64 20.69
C ILE A 235 8.54 -6.29 21.77
N ARG A 236 8.38 -7.61 22.01
CA ARG A 236 9.20 -8.33 22.99
C ARG A 236 10.70 -8.32 22.64
N SER A 237 11.06 -8.47 21.36
CA SER A 237 12.48 -8.42 20.95
C SER A 237 13.11 -7.03 21.07
N ARG A 238 12.28 -5.98 21.24
CA ARG A 238 12.66 -4.57 21.28
C ARG A 238 12.52 -3.94 22.68
N GLY A 239 12.47 -4.75 23.74
CA GLY A 239 12.39 -4.25 25.12
C GLY A 239 10.98 -4.22 25.72
N GLY A 240 9.99 -4.77 25.03
CA GLY A 240 8.68 -5.07 25.60
C GLY A 240 7.66 -3.92 25.59
N MET A 241 6.46 -4.23 26.09
CA MET A 241 5.27 -3.37 25.96
C MET A 241 5.40 -2.04 26.69
N LYS A 242 6.09 -2.00 27.83
CA LYS A 242 6.31 -0.77 28.60
C LYS A 242 7.11 0.26 27.82
N ASN A 243 8.14 -0.19 27.09
CA ASN A 243 8.95 0.67 26.23
C ASN A 243 8.18 1.09 24.96
N TYR A 244 7.33 0.21 24.44
CA TYR A 244 6.54 0.53 23.25
C TYR A 244 5.48 1.60 23.52
N PHE A 245 4.67 1.46 24.57
CA PHE A 245 3.61 2.41 24.92
C PHE A 245 4.08 3.63 25.71
N CYS A 246 5.34 4.05 25.53
CA CYS A 246 5.79 5.31 26.08
C CYS A 246 4.96 6.45 25.47
N ILE A 247 4.42 7.32 26.33
CA ILE A 247 3.51 8.41 25.91
C ILE A 247 4.27 9.44 25.08
N PHE A 248 5.46 9.81 25.57
CA PHE A 248 6.37 10.77 24.97
C PHE A 248 7.79 10.41 25.41
N ASP A 249 8.71 10.32 24.47
CA ASP A 249 10.11 9.97 24.76
C ASP A 249 11.03 10.93 23.98
N PRO A 250 11.43 12.06 24.59
CA PRO A 250 12.24 13.08 23.94
C PRO A 250 13.67 12.62 23.66
N GLU A 251 14.14 11.55 24.30
CA GLU A 251 15.49 10.99 24.13
C GLU A 251 15.51 9.86 23.06
N ARG A 252 14.34 9.43 22.56
CA ARG A 252 14.21 8.37 21.55
C ARG A 252 14.68 8.76 20.15
N ASP A 253 15.10 10.01 19.95
CA ASP A 253 15.67 10.52 18.69
C ASP A 253 17.11 10.02 18.43
N SER A 254 17.55 8.99 19.16
CA SER A 254 18.79 8.27 18.87
C SER A 254 18.65 7.42 17.60
N LYS A 255 19.52 7.71 16.63
CA LYS A 255 19.78 6.99 15.36
C LYS A 255 18.66 6.05 14.89
N LEU A 256 17.86 6.53 13.94
CA LEU A 256 16.80 5.74 13.29
C LEU A 256 17.33 4.37 12.83
N ASP A 257 16.69 3.30 13.30
CA ASP A 257 16.97 1.93 12.85
C ASP A 257 16.11 1.58 11.61
N PRO A 258 16.70 1.44 10.42
CA PRO A 258 15.96 1.07 9.21
C PRO A 258 15.19 -0.24 9.33
N ALA A 259 15.72 -1.21 10.09
CA ALA A 259 15.07 -2.50 10.27
C ALA A 259 13.78 -2.38 11.12
N ALA A 260 13.75 -1.43 12.06
CA ALA A 260 12.57 -1.13 12.87
C ALA A 260 11.46 -0.45 12.05
N VAL A 261 11.79 0.16 10.91
CA VAL A 261 10.82 0.71 9.95
C VAL A 261 10.35 -0.35 8.97
N LEU A 262 11.30 -0.98 8.26
CA LEU A 262 11.00 -1.83 7.11
C LEU A 262 10.36 -3.16 7.48
N TYR A 263 10.88 -3.81 8.53
CA TYR A 263 10.42 -5.14 8.91
C TYR A 263 8.93 -5.17 9.30
N PRO A 264 8.41 -4.33 10.22
CA PRO A 264 6.99 -4.34 10.55
C PRO A 264 6.09 -3.96 9.37
N MET A 265 6.47 -2.96 8.57
CA MET A 265 5.68 -2.57 7.39
C MET A 265 5.57 -3.73 6.39
N PHE A 266 6.69 -4.39 6.06
CA PHE A 266 6.71 -5.44 5.04
C PHE A 266 6.09 -6.75 5.54
N VAL A 267 6.29 -7.12 6.82
CA VAL A 267 5.68 -8.33 7.39
C VAL A 267 4.16 -8.17 7.50
N CYS A 268 3.64 -7.03 7.95
CA CYS A 268 2.20 -6.81 8.03
C CYS A 268 1.53 -6.90 6.66
N ASN A 269 2.13 -6.31 5.63
CA ASN A 269 1.65 -6.47 4.26
C ASN A 269 1.72 -7.93 3.81
N PHE A 270 2.84 -8.62 4.04
CA PHE A 270 3.00 -10.02 3.64
C PHE A 270 1.96 -10.94 4.27
N VAL A 271 1.67 -10.77 5.57
CA VAL A 271 0.59 -11.48 6.28
C VAL A 271 -0.76 -11.22 5.61
N GLY A 272 -1.03 -9.97 5.23
CA GLY A 272 -2.21 -9.59 4.46
C GLY A 272 -2.30 -10.29 3.10
N ILE A 273 -1.22 -10.30 2.33
CA ILE A 273 -1.15 -10.94 1.02
C ILE A 273 -1.38 -12.44 1.12
N VAL A 274 -0.67 -13.14 2.01
CA VAL A 274 -0.77 -14.61 2.15
C VAL A 274 -2.17 -15.05 2.56
N ILE A 275 -2.84 -14.30 3.43
CA ILE A 275 -4.16 -14.68 3.97
C ILE A 275 -5.31 -14.11 3.14
N SER A 276 -5.05 -13.14 2.25
CA SER A 276 -6.09 -12.54 1.44
C SER A 276 -6.89 -13.60 0.66
N ARG A 277 -8.22 -13.50 0.75
CA ARG A 277 -9.13 -14.44 0.09
C ARG A 277 -9.00 -14.37 -1.43
N SER A 278 -8.76 -13.20 -2.01
CA SER A 278 -8.56 -13.11 -3.45
C SER A 278 -7.37 -12.24 -3.79
N LEU A 279 -6.50 -12.78 -4.64
CA LEU A 279 -5.41 -12.05 -5.27
C LEU A 279 -5.55 -12.16 -6.78
N HIS A 280 -5.58 -11.01 -7.44
CA HIS A 280 -5.42 -10.95 -8.89
C HIS A 280 -3.93 -10.82 -9.23
N TYR A 281 -3.53 -11.30 -10.41
CA TYR A 281 -2.17 -11.11 -10.94
C TYR A 281 -1.67 -9.65 -10.97
N GLN A 282 -2.58 -8.67 -10.92
CA GLN A 282 -2.25 -7.24 -10.89
C GLN A 282 -1.67 -6.82 -9.54
N PHE A 283 -2.06 -7.50 -8.46
CA PHE A 283 -1.65 -7.21 -7.09
C PHE A 283 -0.23 -7.71 -6.80
N TYR A 284 0.43 -8.35 -7.78
CA TYR A 284 1.83 -8.76 -7.69
C TYR A 284 2.75 -7.59 -7.28
N VAL A 285 2.46 -6.39 -7.78
CA VAL A 285 3.23 -5.18 -7.47
C VAL A 285 3.14 -4.76 -5.99
N TRP A 286 2.13 -5.23 -5.24
CA TRP A 286 1.93 -4.88 -3.82
C TRP A 286 3.00 -5.45 -2.89
N TYR A 287 3.67 -6.52 -3.31
CA TYR A 287 4.57 -7.27 -2.44
C TYR A 287 5.84 -7.77 -3.13
N PHE A 288 5.90 -7.76 -4.46
CA PHE A 288 7.07 -8.23 -5.20
C PHE A 288 8.38 -7.60 -4.70
N HIS A 289 8.43 -6.27 -4.57
CA HIS A 289 9.66 -5.59 -4.14
C HIS A 289 9.92 -5.69 -2.64
N THR A 290 9.02 -6.26 -1.83
CA THR A 290 9.26 -6.46 -0.39
C THR A 290 9.77 -7.87 -0.07
N ILE A 291 9.55 -8.84 -0.97
CA ILE A 291 9.95 -10.23 -0.78
C ILE A 291 11.46 -10.38 -0.52
N PRO A 292 12.38 -9.80 -1.34
CA PRO A 292 13.80 -10.00 -1.10
C PRO A 292 14.24 -9.51 0.27
N TYR A 293 13.75 -8.36 0.73
CA TYR A 293 14.02 -7.90 2.08
C TYR A 293 13.60 -8.93 3.14
N LEU A 294 12.37 -9.44 3.06
CA LEU A 294 11.85 -10.40 4.02
C LEU A 294 12.63 -11.73 4.01
N LEU A 295 13.07 -12.19 2.84
CA LEU A 295 13.90 -13.39 2.71
C LEU A 295 15.26 -13.22 3.40
N TRP A 296 15.91 -12.06 3.22
CA TRP A 296 17.22 -11.79 3.83
C TRP A 296 17.15 -11.49 5.34
N CYS A 297 15.99 -11.09 5.87
CA CYS A 297 15.78 -11.01 7.31
C CYS A 297 15.72 -12.39 8.00
N VAL A 298 15.53 -13.48 7.25
CA VAL A 298 15.56 -14.84 7.80
C VAL A 298 17.02 -15.28 7.93
N ARG A 299 17.47 -15.51 9.17
CA ARG A 299 18.87 -15.85 9.52
C ARG A 299 19.49 -17.01 8.73
N ARG A 300 18.68 -17.96 8.24
CA ARG A 300 19.15 -19.09 7.41
C ARG A 300 19.53 -18.66 5.98
N PHE A 301 18.96 -17.58 5.47
CA PHE A 301 19.18 -17.06 4.12
C PHE A 301 20.02 -15.77 4.09
N SER A 302 20.33 -15.18 5.25
CA SER A 302 21.20 -14.00 5.31
C SER A 302 22.63 -14.39 4.94
N THR A 303 23.11 -13.93 3.78
CA THR A 303 24.54 -13.84 3.53
C THR A 303 25.09 -12.64 4.31
N PRO A 304 26.15 -12.78 5.12
CA PRO A 304 26.74 -11.63 5.78
C PRO A 304 27.28 -10.68 4.71
N VAL A 305 26.60 -9.54 4.55
CA VAL A 305 27.13 -8.42 3.77
C VAL A 305 28.21 -7.80 4.67
N LYS A 306 29.48 -8.05 4.33
CA LYS A 306 30.62 -7.36 4.94
C LYS A 306 30.82 -6.01 4.28
#